data_AF-A0A7X3KBN7-F1
#
_entry.id   AF-A0A7X3KBN7-F1
#
_cell.length_a   1.000
_cell.length_b   1.000
_cell.length_c   1.000
_cell.angle_alpha   90.00
_cell.angle_beta   90.00
_cell.angle_gamma   90.00
#
_symmetry.space_group_name_H-M   'P 1'
#
loop_
_entity.id
_entity.type
_entity.pdbx_description
1 polymer ?
#
loop_
_entity_poly.entity_id
_entity_poly.type
_entity_poly.pdbx_seq_one_letter_code
_entity_poly.pdbx_strand_id
1 'polypeptide(L)'
;MRKPIKLEIILRSIIVVLLTALLVLVPLTVSVSKSLISTNLELESTRKLKEKKEEETRKLGQELGREQEKLVQDFLGFPLSELKQDEHIVTDYLNTIFSWKNGQEYDEQRQILEAGAVKGSEELLKVIMPPNYRVPVPKELVGKIKDNDIDINGLKSKLVQTQLERLSWSKSAAAEVTYVAMITYQVYVNEADLSGDYKTTRDMVFTFKVSGTDDRKVTEVQYGFVQQ
;
A
#
# COMPACT_ATOMS: atom_id res chain seq x y z
N MET A 1 44.03 -20.97 -80.14
CA MET A 1 44.69 -19.71 -79.70
C MET A 1 43.68 -18.85 -78.96
N ARG A 2 43.83 -18.66 -77.63
CA ARG A 2 42.98 -17.73 -76.85
C ARG A 2 43.65 -16.36 -76.87
N LYS A 3 42.95 -15.32 -77.35
CA LYS A 3 43.46 -13.93 -77.39
C LYS A 3 43.54 -13.39 -75.95
N PRO A 4 44.64 -12.70 -75.56
CA PRO A 4 44.72 -12.08 -74.24
C PRO A 4 43.69 -10.95 -74.14
N ILE A 5 42.93 -10.94 -73.05
CA ILE A 5 41.97 -9.89 -72.75
C ILE A 5 42.76 -8.61 -72.42
N LYS A 6 42.44 -7.50 -73.07
CA LYS A 6 43.11 -6.21 -72.84
C LYS A 6 42.76 -5.66 -71.46
N LEU A 7 43.78 -5.36 -70.66
CA LEU A 7 43.67 -4.84 -69.28
C LEU A 7 42.74 -3.61 -69.17
N GLU A 8 42.69 -2.77 -70.21
CA GLU A 8 41.80 -1.60 -70.29
C GLU A 8 40.31 -1.95 -70.26
N ILE A 9 39.90 -3.10 -70.80
CA ILE A 9 38.50 -3.54 -70.80
C ILE A 9 38.08 -3.97 -69.39
N ILE A 10 38.97 -4.66 -68.68
CA ILE A 10 38.75 -5.08 -67.29
C ILE A 10 38.64 -3.84 -66.39
N LEU A 11 39.53 -2.86 -66.55
CA LEU A 11 39.53 -1.63 -65.76
C LEU A 11 38.25 -0.80 -66.00
N ARG A 12 37.79 -0.68 -67.25
CA ARG A 12 36.53 0.03 -67.57
C ARG A 12 35.31 -0.67 -66.99
N SER A 13 35.23 -2.00 -67.03
CA SER A 13 34.13 -2.74 -66.39
C SER A 13 34.12 -2.56 -64.87
N ILE A 14 35.27 -2.57 -64.21
CA ILE A 14 35.36 -2.34 -62.76
C ILE A 14 34.87 -0.93 -62.41
N ILE A 15 35.28 0.08 -63.19
CA ILE A 15 34.86 1.47 -62.98
C ILE A 15 33.34 1.63 -63.18
N VAL A 16 32.76 0.99 -64.20
CA VAL A 16 31.31 1.05 -64.44
C VAL A 16 30.54 0.38 -63.30
N VAL A 17 31.01 -0.78 -62.79
CA VAL A 17 30.38 -1.46 -61.64
C VAL A 17 30.49 -0.63 -60.36
N LEU A 18 31.62 0.06 -60.14
CA LEU A 18 31.78 0.97 -59.01
C LEU A 18 30.88 2.20 -59.12
N LEU A 19 30.74 2.77 -60.32
CA LEU A 19 29.86 3.90 -60.57
C LEU A 19 28.38 3.52 -60.38
N THR A 20 27.95 2.37 -60.88
CA THR A 20 26.57 1.91 -60.66
C THR A 20 26.29 1.57 -59.21
N ALA A 21 27.25 0.94 -58.50
CA ALA A 21 27.13 0.71 -57.06
C ALA A 21 27.01 2.04 -56.29
N LEU A 22 27.83 3.05 -56.62
CA LEU A 22 27.77 4.38 -55.98
C LEU A 22 26.42 5.07 -56.26
N LEU A 23 25.91 4.98 -57.49
CA LEU A 23 24.66 5.62 -57.90
C LEU A 23 23.43 4.99 -57.22
N VAL A 24 23.52 3.73 -56.80
CA VAL A 24 22.46 3.04 -56.04
C VAL A 24 22.61 3.27 -54.53
N LEU A 25 23.84 3.22 -53.99
CA LEU A 25 24.07 3.33 -52.54
C LEU A 25 23.84 4.74 -51.97
N VAL A 26 24.16 5.80 -52.73
CA VAL A 26 23.99 7.18 -52.26
C VAL A 26 22.51 7.54 -52.02
N PRO A 27 21.57 7.33 -52.96
CA PRO A 27 20.16 7.62 -52.71
C PRO A 27 19.55 6.72 -51.63
N LEU A 28 20.01 5.46 -51.50
CA LEU A 28 19.55 4.57 -50.43
C LEU A 28 19.95 5.11 -49.03
N THR A 29 21.21 5.52 -48.87
CA THR A 29 21.72 6.05 -47.59
C THR A 29 21.06 7.38 -47.22
N VAL A 30 20.80 8.26 -48.19
CA VAL A 30 20.03 9.50 -47.98
C VAL A 30 18.58 9.20 -47.59
N SER A 31 17.93 8.21 -48.22
CA SER A 31 16.55 7.83 -47.91
C SER A 31 16.42 7.23 -46.51
N VAL A 32 17.34 6.35 -46.12
CA VAL A 32 17.38 5.76 -44.77
C VAL A 32 17.66 6.84 -43.73
N SER A 33 18.59 7.76 -43.99
CA SER A 33 18.91 8.85 -43.05
C SER A 33 17.72 9.79 -42.83
N LYS A 34 16.98 10.14 -43.89
CA LYS A 34 15.76 10.97 -43.77
C LYS A 34 14.67 10.25 -42.96
N SER A 35 14.48 8.95 -43.19
CA SER A 35 13.52 8.14 -42.42
C SER A 35 13.89 8.02 -40.93
N LEU A 36 15.18 7.86 -40.62
CA LEU A 36 15.68 7.85 -39.24
C LEU A 36 15.53 9.22 -38.55
N ILE A 37 15.67 10.32 -39.29
CA ILE A 37 15.45 11.66 -38.74
C ILE A 37 13.96 11.91 -38.48
N SER A 38 13.07 11.53 -39.40
CA SER A 38 11.63 11.72 -39.20
C SER A 38 11.08 10.87 -38.04
N THR A 39 11.51 9.61 -37.93
CA THR A 39 11.11 8.73 -36.81
C THR A 39 11.65 9.23 -35.48
N ASN A 40 12.88 9.74 -35.42
CA ASN A 40 13.41 10.38 -34.20
C ASN A 40 12.64 11.65 -33.81
N LEU A 41 12.28 12.49 -34.78
CA LEU A 41 11.45 13.68 -34.54
C LEU A 41 10.04 13.31 -34.04
N GLU A 42 9.41 12.30 -34.63
CA GLU A 42 8.13 11.77 -34.18
C GLU A 42 8.22 11.18 -32.76
N LEU A 43 9.28 10.42 -32.46
CA LEU A 43 9.53 9.89 -31.11
C LEU A 43 9.75 11.02 -30.09
N GLU A 44 10.52 12.05 -30.43
CA GLU A 44 10.77 13.19 -29.54
C GLU A 44 9.49 13.99 -29.29
N SER A 45 8.67 14.22 -30.33
CA SER A 45 7.38 14.89 -30.18
C SER A 45 6.39 14.08 -29.34
N THR A 46 6.37 12.76 -29.51
CA THR A 46 5.53 11.83 -28.74
C THR A 46 5.97 11.81 -27.26
N ARG A 47 7.28 11.83 -26.99
CA ARG A 47 7.83 11.94 -25.63
C ARG A 47 7.41 13.25 -24.97
N LYS A 48 7.61 14.40 -25.64
CA LYS A 48 7.19 15.71 -25.12
C LYS A 48 5.68 15.77 -24.87
N LEU A 49 4.87 15.17 -25.75
CA LEU A 49 3.43 15.09 -25.56
C LEU A 49 3.05 14.23 -24.36
N LYS A 50 3.74 13.09 -24.16
CA LYS A 50 3.54 12.23 -23.00
C LYS A 50 3.91 12.95 -21.70
N GLU A 51 5.08 13.58 -21.64
CA GLU A 51 5.53 14.37 -20.48
C GLU A 51 4.55 15.51 -20.16
N LYS A 52 4.06 16.21 -21.18
CA LYS A 52 3.05 17.27 -21.00
C LYS A 52 1.74 16.71 -20.43
N LYS A 53 1.26 15.58 -20.94
CA LYS A 53 0.04 14.93 -20.43
C LYS A 53 0.22 14.43 -18.99
N GLU A 54 1.38 13.87 -18.65
CA GLU A 54 1.69 13.45 -17.28
C GLU A 54 1.77 14.64 -16.32
N GLU A 55 2.30 15.78 -16.76
CA GLU A 55 2.32 16.99 -15.96
C GLU A 55 0.91 17.60 -15.81
N GLU A 56 0.10 17.59 -16.86
CA GLU A 56 -1.30 18.02 -16.80
C GLU A 56 -2.13 17.13 -15.87
N THR A 57 -1.98 15.80 -15.93
CA THR A 57 -2.67 14.89 -14.99
C THR A 57 -2.18 15.08 -13.56
N ARG A 58 -0.89 15.35 -13.35
CA ARG A 58 -0.34 15.67 -12.02
C ARG A 58 -0.94 16.96 -11.46
N LYS A 59 -1.01 18.03 -12.28
CA LYS A 59 -1.63 19.31 -11.88
C LYS A 59 -3.12 19.14 -11.60
N LEU A 60 -3.85 18.43 -12.46
CA LEU A 60 -5.26 18.15 -12.27
C LEU A 60 -5.50 17.35 -10.98
N GLY A 61 -4.65 16.37 -10.68
CA GLY A 61 -4.70 15.61 -9.42
C GLY A 61 -4.44 16.47 -8.19
N GLN A 62 -3.51 17.43 -8.27
CA GLN A 62 -3.25 18.39 -7.20
C GLN A 62 -4.42 19.37 -7.00
N GLU A 63 -5.01 19.87 -8.08
CA GLU A 63 -6.20 20.73 -8.04
C GLU A 63 -7.40 20.00 -7.44
N LEU A 64 -7.67 18.77 -7.91
CA LEU A 64 -8.72 17.92 -7.35
C LEU A 64 -8.52 17.66 -5.86
N GLY A 65 -7.28 17.40 -5.44
CA GLY A 65 -6.92 17.22 -4.03
C GLY A 65 -7.21 18.47 -3.20
N ARG A 66 -6.86 19.66 -3.71
CA ARG A 66 -7.14 20.95 -3.05
C ARG A 66 -8.63 21.26 -2.98
N GLU A 67 -9.37 21.01 -4.05
CA GLU A 67 -10.83 21.21 -4.06
C GLU A 67 -11.53 20.25 -3.10
N GLN A 68 -11.10 18.99 -3.06
CA GLN A 68 -11.62 18.01 -2.10
C GLN A 68 -11.29 18.43 -0.66
N GLU A 69 -10.06 18.88 -0.39
CA GLU A 69 -9.66 19.36 0.93
C GLU A 69 -10.46 20.60 1.35
N LYS A 70 -10.68 21.54 0.43
CA LYS A 70 -11.50 22.74 0.68
C LYS A 70 -12.97 22.39 0.93
N LEU A 71 -13.59 21.55 0.11
CA LEU A 71 -14.98 21.10 0.30
C LEU A 71 -15.16 20.40 1.65
N VAL A 72 -14.23 19.53 2.02
CA VAL A 72 -14.25 18.84 3.30
C VAL A 72 -14.03 19.82 4.45
N GLN A 73 -13.10 20.76 4.34
CA GLN A 73 -12.88 21.78 5.36
C GLN A 73 -14.10 22.71 5.52
N ASP A 74 -14.73 23.10 4.42
CA ASP A 74 -15.92 23.98 4.40
C ASP A 74 -17.15 23.26 4.98
N PHE A 75 -17.34 21.97 4.68
CA PHE A 75 -18.50 21.19 5.13
C PHE A 75 -18.33 20.56 6.51
N LEU A 76 -17.14 20.00 6.78
CA LEU A 76 -16.82 19.24 8.01
C LEU A 76 -16.03 20.07 9.03
N GLY A 77 -15.60 21.29 8.69
CA GLY A 77 -14.86 22.17 9.61
C GLY A 77 -13.52 21.60 10.08
N PHE A 78 -12.95 20.64 9.36
CA PHE A 78 -11.76 19.87 9.74
C PHE A 78 -10.93 19.47 8.50
N PRO A 79 -9.59 19.49 8.53
CA PRO A 79 -8.77 19.16 7.37
C PRO A 79 -8.93 17.69 6.94
N LEU A 80 -9.05 17.44 5.63
CA LEU A 80 -9.16 16.08 5.09
C LEU A 80 -7.90 15.23 5.35
N SER A 81 -6.74 15.87 5.36
CA SER A 81 -5.45 15.26 5.68
C SER A 81 -5.43 14.68 7.11
N GLU A 82 -5.91 15.45 8.09
CA GLU A 82 -6.04 14.98 9.48
C GLU A 82 -7.07 13.85 9.62
N LEU A 83 -8.18 13.88 8.87
CA LEU A 83 -9.15 12.77 8.87
C LEU A 83 -8.53 11.46 8.40
N LYS A 84 -7.81 11.48 7.27
CA LYS A 84 -7.14 10.29 6.75
C LYS A 84 -6.08 9.78 7.73
N GLN A 85 -5.34 10.68 8.37
CA GLN A 85 -4.37 10.31 9.39
C GLN A 85 -5.04 9.61 10.57
N ASP A 86 -6.16 10.15 11.07
CA ASP A 86 -6.92 9.55 12.16
C ASP A 86 -7.49 8.17 11.78
N GLU A 87 -8.01 8.03 10.55
CA GLU A 87 -8.49 6.74 10.04
C GLU A 87 -7.37 5.69 10.04
N HIS A 88 -6.16 6.06 9.63
CA HIS A 88 -4.99 5.19 9.70
C HIS A 88 -4.62 4.84 11.14
N ILE A 89 -4.54 5.83 12.04
CA ILE A 89 -4.22 5.63 13.46
C ILE A 89 -5.21 4.64 14.11
N VAL A 90 -6.51 4.83 13.89
CA VAL A 90 -7.55 3.96 14.46
C VAL A 90 -7.48 2.56 13.84
N THR A 91 -7.28 2.47 12.53
CA THR A 91 -7.17 1.19 11.82
C THR A 91 -5.95 0.40 12.28
N ASP A 92 -4.81 1.06 12.48
CA ASP A 92 -3.59 0.43 12.97
C ASP A 92 -3.79 -0.08 14.41
N TYR A 93 -4.44 0.71 15.26
CA TYR A 93 -4.79 0.29 16.62
C TYR A 93 -5.68 -0.97 16.62
N LEU A 94 -6.67 -1.03 15.74
CA LEU A 94 -7.54 -2.20 15.59
C LEU A 94 -6.80 -3.41 15.02
N ASN A 95 -5.87 -3.20 14.08
CA ASN A 95 -5.04 -4.27 13.53
C ASN A 95 -4.12 -4.89 14.58
N THR A 96 -3.57 -4.09 15.49
CA THR A 96 -2.82 -4.60 16.65
C THR A 96 -3.67 -5.59 17.48
N ILE A 97 -4.98 -5.34 17.61
CA ILE A 97 -5.86 -6.22 18.38
C ILE A 97 -6.29 -7.46 17.58
N PHE A 98 -6.57 -7.31 16.29
CA PHE A 98 -7.31 -8.31 15.52
C PHE A 98 -6.58 -8.92 14.32
N SER A 99 -5.26 -8.72 14.16
CA SER A 99 -4.52 -9.19 12.97
C SER A 99 -3.26 -10.01 13.26
N TRP A 100 -3.15 -10.61 14.45
CA TRP A 100 -2.04 -11.51 14.85
C TRP A 100 -2.21 -12.93 14.30
N LYS A 101 -1.09 -13.63 14.03
CA LYS A 101 -1.08 -14.93 13.34
C LYS A 101 -0.58 -16.11 14.18
N ASN A 102 -0.12 -15.85 15.39
CA ASN A 102 0.36 -16.85 16.35
C ASN A 102 0.46 -16.19 17.73
N GLY A 103 0.72 -17.00 18.77
CA GLY A 103 0.78 -16.49 20.14
C GLY A 103 1.97 -15.60 20.46
N GLN A 104 3.07 -15.69 19.71
CA GLN A 104 4.18 -14.74 19.85
C GLN A 104 3.77 -13.35 19.34
N GLU A 105 3.20 -13.26 18.15
CA GLU A 105 2.68 -12.00 17.60
C GLU A 105 1.61 -11.41 18.50
N TYR A 106 0.72 -12.23 19.05
CA TYR A 106 -0.29 -11.80 20.02
C TYR A 106 0.34 -11.10 21.23
N ASP A 107 1.38 -11.70 21.83
CA ASP A 107 2.08 -11.12 22.99
C ASP A 107 2.81 -9.82 22.62
N GLU A 108 3.45 -9.77 21.46
CA GLU A 108 4.11 -8.56 20.95
C GLU A 108 3.10 -7.41 20.74
N GLN A 109 1.97 -7.70 20.10
CA GLN A 109 0.89 -6.71 19.92
C GLN A 109 0.30 -6.26 21.26
N ARG A 110 0.12 -7.20 22.20
CA ARG A 110 -0.36 -6.90 23.56
C ARG A 110 0.60 -5.96 24.30
N GLN A 111 1.91 -6.18 24.18
CA GLN A 111 2.93 -5.29 24.78
C GLN A 111 2.93 -3.89 24.16
N ILE A 112 2.67 -3.76 22.86
CA ILE A 112 2.52 -2.46 22.19
C ILE A 112 1.35 -1.68 22.80
N LEU A 113 0.20 -2.34 23.01
CA LEU A 113 -0.98 -1.71 23.63
C LEU A 113 -0.75 -1.33 25.10
N GLU A 114 -0.01 -2.15 25.85
CA GLU A 114 0.41 -1.85 27.23
C GLU A 114 1.33 -0.63 27.29
N ALA A 115 2.33 -0.58 26.43
CA ALA A 115 3.29 0.53 26.37
C ALA A 115 2.66 1.85 25.91
N GLY A 116 1.58 1.78 25.11
CA GLY A 116 0.88 2.95 24.59
C GLY A 116 0.15 3.80 25.65
N ALA A 117 -0.09 3.25 26.84
CA ALA A 117 -0.74 3.95 27.97
C ALA A 117 -2.06 4.67 27.61
N VAL A 118 -2.82 4.11 26.66
CA VAL A 118 -4.11 4.66 26.21
C VAL A 118 -5.16 4.48 27.31
N LYS A 119 -5.91 5.52 27.66
CA LYS A 119 -6.97 5.42 28.66
C LYS A 119 -8.01 4.38 28.22
N GLY A 120 -8.34 3.44 29.11
CA GLY A 120 -9.27 2.34 28.82
C GLY A 120 -8.62 1.09 28.21
N SER A 121 -7.33 1.14 27.84
CA SER A 121 -6.62 -0.04 27.33
C SER A 121 -6.51 -1.14 28.38
N GLU A 122 -6.43 -0.81 29.68
CA GLU A 122 -6.35 -1.82 30.75
C GLU A 122 -7.55 -2.77 30.76
N GLU A 123 -8.76 -2.25 30.53
CA GLU A 123 -9.96 -3.08 30.49
C GLU A 123 -10.04 -3.88 29.18
N LEU A 124 -9.64 -3.26 28.07
CA LEU A 124 -9.50 -3.94 26.78
C LEU A 124 -8.51 -5.11 26.87
N LEU A 125 -7.36 -4.91 27.52
CA LEU A 125 -6.32 -5.94 27.73
C LEU A 125 -6.71 -7.02 28.73
N LYS A 126 -7.76 -6.81 29.54
CA LYS A 126 -8.30 -7.86 30.41
C LYS A 126 -9.34 -8.72 29.71
N VAL A 127 -10.15 -8.11 28.85
CA VAL A 127 -11.34 -8.78 28.28
C VAL A 127 -11.14 -9.22 26.84
N ILE A 128 -10.49 -8.39 26.02
CA ILE A 128 -10.32 -8.64 24.58
C ILE A 128 -8.96 -9.27 24.28
N MET A 129 -7.91 -8.81 24.96
CA MET A 129 -6.55 -9.38 24.82
C MET A 129 -5.94 -9.81 26.16
N PRO A 130 -6.56 -10.77 26.87
CA PRO A 130 -6.02 -11.29 28.14
C PRO A 130 -4.59 -11.85 27.97
N PRO A 131 -3.77 -11.88 29.03
CA PRO A 131 -2.45 -12.50 28.97
C PRO A 131 -2.53 -13.95 28.49
N ASN A 132 -1.68 -14.29 27.53
CA ASN A 132 -1.50 -15.65 27.03
C ASN A 132 -0.95 -16.57 28.13
N TYR A 133 -1.55 -17.74 28.31
CA TYR A 133 -1.09 -18.74 29.26
C TYR A 133 -0.14 -19.73 28.60
N ARG A 134 1.09 -19.83 29.12
CA ARG A 134 2.14 -20.73 28.62
C ARG A 134 2.50 -21.82 29.61
N VAL A 135 2.73 -23.02 29.11
CA VAL A 135 3.39 -24.08 29.88
C VAL A 135 4.85 -23.66 30.11
N PRO A 136 5.35 -23.64 31.36
CA PRO A 136 6.76 -23.38 31.62
C PRO A 136 7.63 -24.41 30.90
N VAL A 137 8.49 -23.95 29.98
CA VAL A 137 9.42 -24.81 29.26
C VAL A 137 10.77 -24.80 29.99
N PRO A 138 11.36 -25.97 30.31
CA PRO A 138 12.72 -26.05 30.85
C PRO A 138 13.72 -25.29 29.98
N LYS A 139 14.72 -24.63 30.59
CA LYS A 139 15.67 -23.76 29.87
C LYS A 139 16.35 -24.48 28.69
N GLU A 140 16.69 -25.76 28.83
CA GLU A 140 17.29 -26.56 27.75
C GLU A 140 16.37 -26.83 26.52
N LEU A 141 15.06 -26.59 26.65
CA LEU A 141 14.05 -26.82 25.63
C LEU A 141 13.44 -25.52 25.07
N VAL A 142 13.79 -24.36 25.63
CA VAL A 142 13.39 -23.06 25.10
C VAL A 142 13.91 -22.91 23.65
N GLY A 143 13.02 -22.56 22.72
CA GLY A 143 13.31 -22.48 21.29
C GLY A 143 13.33 -23.81 20.53
N LYS A 144 13.21 -24.96 21.22
CA LYS A 144 13.06 -26.29 20.61
C LYS A 144 11.60 -26.75 20.54
N ILE A 145 10.76 -26.26 21.45
CA ILE A 145 9.31 -26.46 21.42
C ILE A 145 8.69 -25.29 20.67
N LYS A 146 7.93 -25.60 19.62
CA LYS A 146 7.45 -24.63 18.62
C LYS A 146 6.23 -23.82 19.08
N ASP A 147 5.52 -24.31 20.11
CA ASP A 147 4.36 -23.66 20.70
C ASP A 147 4.14 -24.27 22.10
N ASN A 148 4.18 -23.44 23.14
CA ASN A 148 3.85 -23.83 24.51
C ASN A 148 2.66 -23.03 25.06
N ASP A 149 1.91 -22.37 24.17
CA ASP A 149 0.69 -21.66 24.49
C ASP A 149 -0.42 -22.68 24.83
N ILE A 150 -1.29 -22.31 25.78
CA ILE A 150 -2.40 -23.15 26.26
C ILE A 150 -3.73 -22.64 25.70
N ASP A 151 -3.93 -21.33 25.73
CA ASP A 151 -5.21 -20.67 25.42
C ASP A 151 -5.26 -20.11 23.99
N ILE A 152 -4.14 -19.67 23.43
CA ILE A 152 -4.05 -19.17 22.04
C ILE A 152 -3.29 -20.10 21.08
N ASN A 153 -3.08 -21.35 21.50
CA ASN A 153 -2.34 -22.36 20.73
C ASN A 153 -2.92 -22.55 19.31
N GLY A 154 -2.12 -22.18 18.30
CA GLY A 154 -2.52 -22.24 16.90
C GLY A 154 -3.64 -21.28 16.47
N LEU A 155 -4.16 -20.44 17.37
CA LEU A 155 -5.16 -19.42 17.02
C LEU A 155 -4.51 -18.29 16.21
N LYS A 156 -5.35 -17.66 15.40
CA LYS A 156 -5.05 -16.49 14.57
C LYS A 156 -6.25 -15.58 14.61
N SER A 157 -6.03 -14.27 14.50
CA SER A 157 -7.10 -13.31 14.31
C SER A 157 -7.00 -12.62 12.96
N LYS A 158 -8.16 -12.30 12.41
CA LYS A 158 -8.28 -11.51 11.18
C LYS A 158 -9.36 -10.46 11.33
N LEU A 159 -8.98 -9.20 11.14
CA LEU A 159 -9.92 -8.11 10.90
C LEU A 159 -10.51 -8.25 9.49
N VAL A 160 -11.84 -8.39 9.41
CA VAL A 160 -12.55 -8.61 8.14
C VAL A 160 -13.04 -7.29 7.57
N GLN A 161 -13.65 -6.47 8.42
CA GLN A 161 -14.23 -5.20 8.04
C GLN A 161 -14.10 -4.19 9.17
N THR A 162 -13.86 -2.94 8.79
CA THR A 162 -13.93 -1.77 9.67
C THR A 162 -14.82 -0.74 9.00
N GLN A 163 -15.80 -0.24 9.73
CA GLN A 163 -16.58 0.94 9.38
C GLN A 163 -16.28 1.99 10.42
N LEU A 164 -15.69 3.10 10.00
CA LEU A 164 -15.25 4.16 10.89
C LEU A 164 -16.07 5.41 10.64
N GLU A 165 -16.72 5.90 11.68
CA GLU A 165 -17.52 7.11 11.65
C GLU A 165 -17.02 8.12 12.68
N ARG A 166 -16.94 9.38 12.26
CA ARG A 166 -16.59 10.47 13.17
C ARG A 166 -17.83 10.97 13.88
N LEU A 167 -17.85 10.89 15.21
CA LEU A 167 -18.98 11.36 16.02
C LEU A 167 -18.89 12.85 16.36
N SER A 168 -17.72 13.33 16.76
CA SER A 168 -17.56 14.72 17.21
C SER A 168 -16.10 15.18 17.10
N TRP A 169 -15.91 16.49 17.02
CA TRP A 169 -14.57 17.12 17.06
C TRP A 169 -14.61 18.44 17.81
N SER A 170 -13.47 18.82 18.41
CA SER A 170 -13.26 20.14 19.00
C SER A 170 -12.34 20.99 18.13
N LYS A 171 -12.63 22.29 17.98
CA LYS A 171 -11.83 23.25 17.20
C LYS A 171 -10.59 23.79 17.93
N SER A 172 -10.13 23.13 19.00
CA SER A 172 -8.97 23.60 19.76
C SER A 172 -7.65 23.24 19.04
N ALA A 173 -6.53 23.88 19.42
CA ALA A 173 -5.20 23.59 18.86
C ALA A 173 -4.72 22.14 19.13
N ALA A 174 -5.36 21.44 20.07
CA ALA A 174 -5.18 20.02 20.35
C ALA A 174 -6.46 19.26 19.99
N ALA A 175 -6.92 19.41 18.74
CA ALA A 175 -8.22 18.96 18.30
C ALA A 175 -8.46 17.48 18.63
N GLU A 176 -9.24 17.27 19.70
CA GLU A 176 -9.74 15.95 20.05
C GLU A 176 -10.89 15.61 19.11
N VAL A 177 -10.79 14.43 18.49
CA VAL A 177 -11.79 13.87 17.60
C VAL A 177 -12.24 12.53 18.16
N THR A 178 -13.54 12.33 18.24
CA THR A 178 -14.15 11.08 18.67
C THR A 178 -14.64 10.31 17.46
N TYR A 179 -14.21 9.05 17.37
CA TYR A 179 -14.60 8.11 16.33
C TYR A 179 -15.34 6.92 16.93
N VAL A 180 -16.27 6.36 16.17
CA VAL A 180 -16.84 5.04 16.41
C VAL A 180 -16.41 4.12 15.27
N ALA A 181 -15.81 3.00 15.63
CA ALA A 181 -15.48 1.93 14.70
C ALA A 181 -16.39 0.74 14.95
N MET A 182 -17.18 0.35 13.96
CA MET A 182 -17.82 -0.96 13.94
C MET A 182 -16.91 -1.92 13.19
N ILE A 183 -16.54 -3.01 13.83
CA ILE A 183 -15.66 -4.01 13.24
C ILE A 183 -16.34 -5.35 13.15
N THR A 184 -15.93 -6.12 12.14
CA THR A 184 -16.16 -7.56 12.06
C THR A 184 -14.80 -8.24 12.05
N TYR A 185 -14.61 -9.22 12.92
CA TYR A 185 -13.37 -9.99 13.00
C TYR A 185 -13.63 -11.48 13.14
N GLN A 186 -12.58 -12.27 12.94
CA GLN A 186 -12.60 -13.72 13.01
C GLN A 186 -11.41 -14.22 13.82
N VAL A 187 -11.63 -15.23 14.64
CA VAL A 187 -10.57 -16.01 15.29
C VAL A 187 -10.64 -17.44 14.75
N TYR A 188 -9.52 -17.98 14.30
CA TYR A 188 -9.47 -19.22 13.54
C TYR A 188 -8.16 -19.98 13.77
N VAL A 189 -8.14 -21.29 13.46
CA VAL A 189 -6.92 -22.11 13.52
C VAL A 189 -6.35 -22.30 12.11
N ASN A 190 -7.21 -22.69 11.16
CA ASN A 190 -6.85 -23.00 9.78
C ASN A 190 -7.57 -22.06 8.80
N GLU A 191 -6.95 -21.76 7.66
CA GLU A 191 -7.58 -20.90 6.65
C GLU A 191 -8.90 -21.47 6.10
N ALA A 192 -9.06 -22.80 6.12
CA ALA A 192 -10.31 -23.45 5.75
C ALA A 192 -11.48 -23.01 6.65
N ASP A 193 -11.22 -22.66 7.91
CA ASP A 193 -12.22 -22.17 8.86
C ASP A 193 -12.77 -20.77 8.49
N LEU A 194 -12.07 -20.07 7.59
CA LEU A 194 -12.50 -18.76 7.07
C LEU A 194 -13.59 -18.87 5.99
N SER A 195 -13.84 -20.09 5.48
CA SER A 195 -14.77 -20.36 4.39
C SER A 195 -15.77 -21.47 4.76
N GLY A 196 -17.06 -21.25 4.50
CA GLY A 196 -18.12 -22.24 4.74
C GLY A 196 -18.93 -22.02 6.02
N ASP A 197 -19.72 -23.02 6.40
CA ASP A 197 -20.76 -22.92 7.43
C ASP A 197 -20.22 -22.81 8.88
N TYR A 198 -18.95 -23.16 9.10
CA TYR A 198 -18.29 -23.09 10.42
C TYR A 198 -17.59 -21.75 10.68
N LYS A 199 -17.67 -20.82 9.72
CA LYS A 199 -17.06 -19.49 9.81
C LYS A 199 -17.68 -18.71 10.97
N THR A 200 -16.91 -18.51 12.03
CA THR A 200 -17.34 -17.71 13.18
C THR A 200 -16.87 -16.28 13.03
N THR A 201 -17.80 -15.36 12.71
CA THR A 201 -17.57 -13.92 12.71
C THR A 201 -18.13 -13.28 13.97
N ARG A 202 -17.42 -12.28 14.50
CA ARG A 202 -17.86 -11.51 15.65
C ARG A 202 -17.84 -10.03 15.30
N ASP A 203 -18.84 -9.33 15.81
CA ASP A 203 -18.98 -7.89 15.63
C ASP A 203 -18.73 -7.17 16.95
N MET A 204 -18.01 -6.06 16.87
CA MET A 204 -17.70 -5.21 18.01
C MET A 204 -17.78 -3.75 17.63
N VAL A 205 -18.08 -2.92 18.62
CA VAL A 205 -18.05 -1.47 18.49
C VAL A 205 -16.94 -0.94 19.37
N PHE A 206 -16.11 -0.07 18.81
CA PHE A 206 -15.09 0.67 19.52
C PHE A 206 -15.40 2.16 19.45
N THR A 207 -15.16 2.87 20.54
CA THR A 207 -15.14 4.33 20.56
C THR A 207 -13.71 4.78 20.84
N PHE A 208 -13.17 5.63 19.98
CA PHE A 208 -11.82 6.15 20.07
C PHE A 208 -11.84 7.66 20.28
N LYS A 209 -10.93 8.16 21.10
CA LYS A 209 -10.52 9.56 21.05
C LYS A 209 -9.12 9.65 20.45
N VAL A 210 -8.98 10.48 19.43
CA VAL A 210 -7.71 10.80 18.78
C VAL A 210 -7.41 12.27 19.01
N SER A 211 -6.19 12.55 19.45
CA SER A 211 -5.75 13.92 19.74
C SER A 211 -4.27 14.09 19.44
N GLY A 212 -3.84 15.35 19.30
CA GLY A 212 -2.49 15.75 18.91
C GLY A 212 -2.56 16.73 17.74
N THR A 213 -1.45 17.41 17.45
CA THR A 213 -1.36 18.35 16.33
C THR A 213 -0.49 17.76 15.23
N ASP A 214 0.75 17.39 15.56
CA ASP A 214 1.70 16.75 14.63
C ASP A 214 1.91 15.25 14.94
N ASP A 215 1.67 14.82 16.18
CA ASP A 215 1.84 13.46 16.70
C ASP A 215 0.49 12.83 17.11
N ARG A 216 -0.51 12.98 16.23
CA ARG A 216 -1.86 12.46 16.48
C ARG A 216 -1.83 10.98 16.85
N LYS A 217 -2.55 10.62 17.92
CA LYS A 217 -2.61 9.26 18.47
C LYS A 217 -3.91 9.00 19.20
N VAL A 218 -4.25 7.72 19.36
CA VAL A 218 -5.34 7.29 20.25
C VAL A 218 -4.97 7.65 21.69
N THR A 219 -5.86 8.35 22.39
CA THR A 219 -5.67 8.73 23.80
C THR A 219 -6.70 8.09 24.71
N GLU A 220 -7.86 7.70 24.19
CA GLU A 220 -8.85 6.91 24.91
C GLU A 220 -9.48 5.88 23.97
N VAL A 221 -9.73 4.68 24.50
CA VAL A 221 -10.45 3.61 23.82
C VAL A 221 -11.50 3.02 24.75
N GLN A 222 -12.69 2.77 24.21
CA GLN A 222 -13.77 2.03 24.85
C GLN A 222 -14.30 1.01 23.84
N TYR A 223 -14.85 -0.11 24.34
CA TYR A 223 -15.40 -1.15 23.48
C TYR A 223 -16.76 -1.62 23.99
N GLY A 224 -17.55 -2.21 23.09
CA GLY A 224 -18.83 -2.83 23.38
C GLY A 224 -19.08 -4.00 22.44
N PHE A 225 -19.84 -4.99 22.92
CA PHE A 225 -20.31 -6.10 22.10
C PHE A 225 -21.60 -5.70 21.41
N VAL A 226 -21.74 -6.03 20.12
CA VAL A 226 -23.02 -5.91 19.43
C VAL A 226 -23.93 -7.02 19.96
N GLN A 227 -24.98 -6.67 20.70
CA GLN A 227 -25.98 -7.64 21.14
C GLN A 227 -26.72 -8.16 19.90
N GLN A 228 -26.74 -9.48 19.72
CA GLN A 228 -27.53 -10.19 18.71
C GLN A 228 -28.93 -10.50 19.24
#